data_AF-A0A845M6A5-F1
#
_entry.id   AF-A0A845M6A5-F1
#
_cell.length_a   1.000
_cell.length_b   1.000
_cell.length_c   1.000
_cell.angle_alpha   90.00
_cell.angle_beta   90.00
_cell.angle_gamma   90.00
#
_symmetry.space_group_name_H-M   'P 1'
#
loop_
_entity.id
_entity.type
_entity.pdbx_description
1 polymer ?
#
loop_
_entity_poly.entity_id
_entity_poly.type
_entity_poly.pdbx_seq_one_letter_code
_entity_poly.pdbx_strand_id
1 'polypeptide(L)'
;MIIITAEPGDPPDAAGYRGTPADMVRNSLRIFHEAMENGGIERRGRPTPFHRNMRHILDAFWPNEALNTQLRKTWLTNAVLCPAKVTGGAHPGRVERTCVQTYLARQLELFPTAFVVALGAKAEARMRAAGLPFDAGGLHPSARKSFGEKATSWGAAARRFHERKFDGAALQGDDGTNSVSSERSVSKTLRPGRQFDEDVRTMVAALPTPTGEFFARITHHPDYDFRVGRMQSMIYFRDKKVGGLNRRASHWYFSKVFVREHGNADLMDSHGFDHVIHNEAHDYWLGRERTTSAHFEDAMVAMTGVRL
;
A
#
# COMPACT_ATOMS: atom_id res chain seq x y z
N MET A 1 -2.24 -18.17 -13.15
CA MET A 1 -2.16 -16.70 -13.22
C MET A 1 -0.70 -16.29 -13.13
N ILE A 2 -0.30 -15.23 -13.84
CA ILE A 2 1.02 -14.61 -13.71
C ILE A 2 0.85 -13.22 -13.12
N ILE A 3 1.60 -12.92 -12.06
CA ILE A 3 1.70 -11.58 -11.48
C ILE A 3 3.08 -11.01 -11.81
N ILE A 4 3.10 -9.79 -12.35
CA ILE A 4 4.32 -9.08 -12.73
C ILE A 4 4.43 -7.81 -11.88
N THR A 5 5.48 -7.72 -11.07
CA THR A 5 5.91 -6.46 -10.43
C THR A 5 7.05 -5.81 -11.22
N ALA A 6 7.43 -4.58 -10.88
CA ALA A 6 8.41 -3.86 -11.67
C ALA A 6 9.82 -4.46 -11.53
N GLU A 7 10.27 -4.65 -10.29
CA GLU A 7 11.63 -5.04 -9.93
C GLU A 7 11.63 -5.67 -8.52
N PRO A 8 12.61 -6.54 -8.21
CA PRO A 8 12.73 -7.09 -6.87
C PRO A 8 12.97 -5.97 -5.84
N GLY A 9 12.34 -6.12 -4.68
CA GLY A 9 12.70 -5.31 -3.51
C GLY A 9 13.95 -5.88 -2.83
N ASP A 10 14.52 -5.10 -1.92
CA ASP A 10 15.67 -5.54 -1.12
C ASP A 10 15.35 -6.85 -0.38
N PRO A 11 16.31 -7.73 -0.08
CA PRO A 11 16.04 -8.86 0.79
C PRO A 11 15.66 -8.40 2.22
N PRO A 12 14.97 -9.24 3.02
CA PRO A 12 14.80 -9.00 4.45
C PRO A 12 16.15 -8.90 5.17
N ASP A 13 16.22 -8.11 6.24
CA ASP A 13 17.48 -7.93 7.01
C ASP A 13 17.97 -9.25 7.63
N ALA A 14 17.04 -10.13 8.01
CA ALA A 14 17.32 -11.45 8.57
C ALA A 14 17.49 -12.55 7.50
N ALA A 15 17.39 -12.23 6.20
CA ALA A 15 17.54 -13.22 5.15
C ALA A 15 19.02 -13.59 4.97
N GLY A 16 19.51 -14.44 5.86
CA GLY A 16 20.80 -15.11 5.71
C GLY A 16 20.71 -16.14 4.59
N TYR A 17 20.95 -15.73 3.35
CA TYR A 17 21.11 -16.67 2.24
C TYR A 17 22.48 -17.35 2.36
N ARG A 18 22.50 -18.58 2.87
CA ARG A 18 23.69 -19.43 2.99
C ARG A 18 23.38 -20.82 2.46
N GLY A 19 24.42 -21.55 2.05
CA GLY A 19 24.30 -22.93 1.55
C GLY A 19 24.37 -23.04 0.04
N THR A 20 23.92 -24.18 -0.48
CA THR A 20 23.88 -24.45 -1.93
C THR A 20 22.78 -23.62 -2.62
N PRO A 21 22.81 -23.47 -3.96
CA PRO A 21 21.73 -22.82 -4.69
C PRO A 21 20.34 -23.42 -4.40
N ALA A 22 20.26 -24.74 -4.24
CA ALA A 22 19.02 -25.42 -3.87
C ALA A 22 18.54 -25.03 -2.46
N ASP A 23 19.45 -24.86 -1.50
CA ASP A 23 19.12 -24.38 -0.15
C ASP A 23 18.59 -22.95 -0.19
N MET A 24 19.21 -22.09 -0.99
CA MET A 24 18.79 -20.70 -1.14
C MET A 24 17.38 -20.58 -1.74
N VAL A 25 17.04 -21.40 -2.75
CA VAL A 25 15.69 -21.44 -3.33
C VAL A 25 14.67 -21.94 -2.29
N ARG A 26 14.97 -23.05 -1.60
CA ARG A 26 14.09 -23.57 -0.55
C ARG A 26 13.85 -22.56 0.57
N ASN A 27 14.91 -21.88 1.01
CA ASN A 27 14.81 -20.85 2.04
C ASN A 27 13.99 -19.64 1.55
N SER A 28 14.18 -19.21 0.30
CA SER A 28 13.40 -18.10 -0.28
C SER A 28 11.91 -18.43 -0.36
N LEU A 29 11.55 -19.66 -0.76
CA LEU A 29 10.17 -20.11 -0.81
C LEU A 29 9.55 -20.14 0.59
N ARG A 30 10.27 -20.70 1.57
CA ARG A 30 9.84 -20.73 2.98
C ARG A 30 9.58 -19.32 3.51
N ILE A 31 10.54 -18.40 3.36
CA ILE A 31 10.42 -17.01 3.83
C ILE A 31 9.21 -16.32 3.18
N PHE A 32 9.03 -16.51 1.87
CA PHE A 32 7.93 -15.87 1.15
C PHE A 32 6.56 -16.41 1.57
N HIS A 33 6.48 -17.71 1.82
CA HIS A 33 5.28 -18.38 2.32
C HIS A 33 4.93 -17.93 3.73
N GLU A 34 5.86 -18.01 4.67
CA GLU A 34 5.70 -17.53 6.05
C GLU A 34 5.30 -16.05 6.09
N ALA A 35 5.87 -15.22 5.21
CA ALA A 35 5.53 -13.81 5.10
C ALA A 35 4.08 -13.57 4.67
N MET A 36 3.52 -14.42 3.82
CA MET A 36 2.12 -14.33 3.40
C MET A 36 1.17 -14.85 4.45
N GLU A 37 1.56 -15.88 5.21
CA GLU A 37 0.77 -16.40 6.33
C GLU A 37 0.75 -15.43 7.50
N ASN A 38 1.92 -14.92 7.90
CA ASN A 38 2.08 -14.05 9.07
C ASN A 38 1.77 -12.58 8.78
N GLY A 39 1.40 -12.24 7.54
CA GLY A 39 0.96 -10.89 7.18
C GLY A 39 2.07 -9.84 7.02
N GLY A 40 3.29 -10.27 6.68
CA GLY A 40 4.39 -9.39 6.32
C GLY A 40 5.78 -9.95 6.65
N ILE A 41 6.81 -9.26 6.13
CA ILE A 41 8.18 -9.39 6.63
C ILE A 41 8.56 -8.06 7.26
N GLU A 42 9.18 -8.13 8.43
CA GLU A 42 9.81 -6.97 9.06
C GLU A 42 11.06 -6.56 8.29
N ARG A 43 11.15 -5.28 7.95
CA ARG A 43 12.36 -4.65 7.45
C ARG A 43 12.65 -3.42 8.28
N ARG A 44 13.86 -3.33 8.81
CA ARG A 44 14.32 -2.26 9.70
C ARG A 44 13.35 -2.03 10.87
N GLY A 45 12.88 -3.13 11.46
CA GLY A 45 11.89 -3.12 12.55
C GLY A 45 10.48 -2.66 12.16
N ARG A 46 10.14 -2.63 10.85
CA ARG A 46 8.80 -2.23 10.36
C ARG A 46 8.21 -3.30 9.44
N PRO A 47 6.97 -3.77 9.69
CA PRO A 47 6.32 -4.74 8.82
C PRO A 47 6.03 -4.12 7.45
N THR A 48 6.56 -4.72 6.39
CA THR A 48 6.27 -4.30 5.02
C THR A 48 4.89 -4.85 4.60
N PRO A 49 3.99 -4.02 4.05
CA PRO A 49 2.64 -4.48 3.74
C PRO A 49 2.58 -5.33 2.46
N PHE A 50 3.71 -5.56 1.77
CA PHE A 50 3.76 -6.20 0.47
C PHE A 50 3.16 -7.62 0.49
N HIS A 51 3.65 -8.50 1.36
CA HIS A 51 3.21 -9.90 1.41
C HIS A 51 1.75 -10.03 1.87
N ARG A 52 1.33 -9.24 2.86
CA ARG A 52 -0.09 -9.14 3.26
C ARG A 52 -0.99 -8.70 2.12
N ASN A 53 -0.58 -7.67 1.39
CA ASN A 53 -1.35 -7.16 0.26
C ASN A 53 -1.35 -8.14 -0.91
N MET A 54 -0.24 -8.86 -1.12
CA MET A 54 -0.19 -9.94 -2.09
C MET A 54 -1.12 -11.09 -1.70
N ARG A 55 -1.25 -11.41 -0.41
CA ARG A 55 -2.24 -12.37 0.07
C ARG A 55 -3.66 -11.94 -0.29
N HIS A 56 -4.01 -10.66 -0.07
CA HIS A 56 -5.30 -10.12 -0.49
C HIS A 56 -5.54 -10.18 -2.00
N ILE A 57 -4.50 -10.01 -2.82
CA ILE A 57 -4.61 -10.22 -4.27
C ILE A 57 -4.94 -11.69 -4.56
N LEU A 58 -4.22 -12.63 -3.97
CA LEU A 58 -4.47 -14.06 -4.19
C LEU A 58 -5.88 -14.46 -3.76
N ASP A 59 -6.34 -13.99 -2.61
CA ASP A 59 -7.69 -14.27 -2.09
C ASP A 59 -8.78 -13.71 -3.03
N ALA A 60 -8.55 -12.58 -3.70
CA ALA A 60 -9.49 -12.02 -4.67
C ALA A 60 -9.59 -12.88 -5.95
N PHE A 61 -8.46 -13.43 -6.42
CA PHE A 61 -8.41 -14.25 -7.64
C PHE A 61 -8.80 -15.72 -7.41
N TRP A 62 -8.63 -16.22 -6.18
CA TRP A 62 -8.89 -17.60 -5.81
C TRP A 62 -9.68 -17.64 -4.50
N PRO A 63 -10.93 -17.13 -4.50
CA PRO A 63 -11.75 -17.16 -3.31
C PRO A 63 -11.95 -18.63 -2.89
N ASN A 64 -11.90 -18.88 -1.58
CA ASN A 64 -12.09 -20.19 -0.95
C ASN A 64 -10.93 -21.19 -1.12
N GLU A 65 -9.83 -20.81 -1.78
CA GLU A 65 -8.65 -21.66 -1.89
C GLU A 65 -7.65 -21.39 -0.77
N ALA A 66 -7.04 -22.45 -0.22
CA ALA A 66 -5.95 -22.29 0.73
C ALA A 66 -4.69 -21.72 0.05
N LEU A 67 -3.85 -20.99 0.81
CA LEU A 67 -2.66 -20.32 0.29
C LEU A 67 -1.76 -21.24 -0.53
N ASN A 68 -1.51 -22.46 -0.06
CA ASN A 68 -0.69 -23.43 -0.79
C ASN A 68 -1.26 -23.72 -2.19
N THR A 69 -2.57 -23.85 -2.31
CA THR A 69 -3.24 -24.04 -3.61
C THR A 69 -3.17 -22.78 -4.46
N GLN A 70 -3.36 -21.60 -3.87
CA GLN A 70 -3.23 -20.32 -4.56
C GLN A 70 -1.83 -20.13 -5.15
N LEU A 71 -0.78 -20.44 -4.38
CA LEU A 71 0.62 -20.35 -4.82
C LEU A 71 0.96 -21.35 -5.91
N ARG A 72 0.43 -22.58 -5.84
CA ARG A 72 0.60 -23.58 -6.93
C ARG A 72 -0.05 -23.15 -8.24
N LYS A 73 -1.07 -22.28 -8.20
CA LYS A 73 -1.78 -21.73 -9.38
C LYS A 73 -1.22 -20.38 -9.85
N THR A 74 -0.20 -19.85 -9.18
CA THR A 74 0.30 -18.48 -9.40
C THR A 74 1.80 -18.44 -9.61
N TRP A 75 2.22 -17.79 -10.70
CA TRP A 75 3.61 -17.46 -10.96
C TRP A 75 3.84 -15.98 -10.68
N LEU A 76 4.75 -15.64 -9.75
CA LEU A 76 5.12 -14.27 -9.44
C LEU A 76 6.50 -13.98 -10.04
N THR A 77 6.61 -12.91 -10.82
CA THR A 77 7.87 -12.48 -11.45
C THR A 77 7.99 -10.96 -11.49
N ASN A 78 9.12 -10.47 -11.99
CA ASN A 78 9.38 -9.04 -12.19
C ASN A 78 9.67 -8.73 -13.65
N ALA A 79 9.31 -7.52 -14.09
CA ALA A 79 9.68 -7.04 -15.42
C ALA A 79 11.19 -6.87 -15.58
N VAL A 80 11.88 -6.50 -14.50
CA VAL A 80 13.34 -6.47 -14.42
C VAL A 80 13.78 -7.29 -13.21
N LEU A 81 14.67 -8.26 -13.42
CA LEU A 81 15.10 -9.22 -12.39
C LEU A 81 16.26 -8.70 -11.52
N CYS A 82 16.89 -7.58 -11.89
CA CYS A 82 17.94 -6.95 -11.10
C CYS A 82 17.39 -5.79 -10.25
N PRO A 83 17.91 -5.60 -9.02
CA PRO A 83 17.59 -4.43 -8.21
C PRO A 83 18.19 -3.18 -8.86
N ALA A 84 17.49 -2.04 -8.72
CA ALA A 84 18.03 -0.75 -9.12
C ALA A 84 19.14 -0.31 -8.15
N LYS A 85 20.11 0.48 -8.64
CA LYS A 85 21.22 1.03 -7.82
C LYS A 85 20.70 1.82 -6.60
N VAL A 86 19.55 2.45 -6.76
CA VAL A 86 18.81 3.14 -5.70
C VAL A 86 17.44 2.48 -5.60
N THR A 87 16.98 2.17 -4.39
CA THR A 87 15.68 1.51 -4.17
C THR A 87 14.55 2.30 -4.85
N GLY A 88 13.86 1.66 -5.80
CA GLY A 88 12.79 2.28 -6.57
C GLY A 88 13.25 3.33 -7.59
N GLY A 89 14.54 3.40 -7.88
CA GLY A 89 15.11 4.23 -8.94
C GLY A 89 14.78 3.74 -10.35
N ALA A 90 15.34 4.41 -11.36
CA ALA A 90 15.22 3.99 -12.75
C ALA A 90 16.40 3.10 -13.15
N HIS A 91 16.15 2.14 -14.05
CA HIS A 91 17.21 1.42 -14.75
C HIS A 91 17.49 2.11 -16.09
N PRO A 92 18.72 1.99 -16.64
CA PRO A 92 18.96 2.39 -18.01
C PRO A 92 18.02 1.63 -18.97
N GLY A 93 17.39 2.32 -19.92
CA GLY A 93 16.40 1.69 -20.81
C GLY A 93 16.93 0.48 -21.59
N ARG A 94 18.23 0.42 -21.89
CA ARG A 94 18.87 -0.76 -22.49
C ARG A 94 18.80 -1.99 -21.57
N VAL A 95 18.99 -1.81 -20.26
CA VAL A 95 18.96 -2.89 -19.27
C VAL A 95 17.53 -3.40 -19.10
N GLU A 96 16.56 -2.49 -19.02
CA GLU A 96 15.14 -2.87 -18.94
C GLU A 96 14.72 -3.69 -20.16
N ARG A 97 15.05 -3.22 -21.37
CA ARG A 97 14.74 -3.94 -22.61
C ARG A 97 15.38 -5.32 -22.65
N THR A 98 16.68 -5.43 -22.36
CA THR A 98 17.38 -6.72 -22.33
C THR A 98 16.73 -7.66 -21.33
N CYS A 99 16.44 -7.20 -20.11
CA CYS A 99 15.86 -8.07 -19.08
C CYS A 99 14.47 -8.58 -19.49
N VAL A 100 13.62 -7.69 -20.03
CA VAL A 100 12.29 -8.05 -20.50
C VAL A 100 12.35 -9.04 -21.68
N GLN A 101 13.20 -8.80 -22.67
CA GLN A 101 13.32 -9.66 -23.85
C GLN A 101 13.95 -11.02 -23.54
N THR A 102 15.00 -11.05 -22.70
CA THR A 102 15.72 -12.28 -22.39
C THR A 102 14.95 -13.16 -21.41
N TYR A 103 14.24 -12.58 -20.45
CA TYR A 103 13.61 -13.35 -19.36
C TYR A 103 12.09 -13.27 -19.37
N LEU A 104 11.51 -12.07 -19.27
CA LEU A 104 10.07 -11.95 -19.06
C LEU A 104 9.27 -12.49 -20.25
N ALA A 105 9.63 -12.11 -21.48
CA ALA A 105 8.96 -12.59 -22.67
C ALA A 105 8.96 -14.13 -22.74
N ARG A 106 10.12 -14.75 -22.47
CA ARG A 106 10.28 -16.21 -22.43
C ARG A 106 9.46 -16.87 -21.32
N GLN A 107 9.36 -16.24 -20.15
CA GLN A 107 8.49 -16.74 -19.08
C GLN A 107 7.01 -16.70 -19.48
N LEU A 108 6.57 -15.66 -20.19
CA LEU A 108 5.19 -15.57 -20.67
C LEU A 108 4.89 -16.59 -21.77
N GLU A 109 5.85 -16.85 -22.66
CA GLU A 109 5.75 -17.89 -23.71
C GLU A 109 5.47 -19.29 -23.13
N LEU A 110 5.95 -19.60 -21.91
CA LEU A 110 5.69 -20.88 -21.23
C LEU A 110 4.23 -21.06 -20.78
N PHE A 111 3.46 -19.98 -20.69
CA PHE A 111 2.10 -20.00 -20.18
C PHE A 111 1.15 -19.18 -21.08
N PRO A 112 0.95 -19.59 -22.34
CA PRO A 112 0.23 -18.81 -23.35
C PRO A 112 -1.24 -18.56 -22.98
N THR A 113 -1.82 -19.38 -22.11
CA THR A 113 -3.20 -19.26 -21.64
C THR A 113 -3.33 -18.59 -20.28
N ALA A 114 -2.22 -18.23 -19.63
CA ALA A 114 -2.30 -17.61 -18.31
C ALA A 114 -2.94 -16.23 -18.38
N PHE A 115 -3.68 -15.88 -17.32
CA PHE A 115 -4.09 -14.52 -17.05
C PHE A 115 -2.93 -13.76 -16.43
N VAL A 116 -2.52 -12.66 -17.05
CA VAL A 116 -1.34 -11.86 -16.70
C VAL A 116 -1.77 -10.54 -16.06
N VAL A 117 -1.28 -10.28 -14.86
CA VAL A 117 -1.57 -9.06 -14.09
C VAL A 117 -0.29 -8.26 -13.90
N ALA A 118 -0.28 -7.02 -14.37
CA ALA A 118 0.82 -6.08 -14.14
C ALA A 118 0.50 -5.18 -12.94
N LEU A 119 1.32 -5.26 -11.89
CA LEU A 119 1.12 -4.51 -10.64
C LEU A 119 2.02 -3.29 -10.55
N GLY A 120 1.40 -2.12 -10.67
CA GLY A 120 2.01 -0.80 -10.57
C GLY A 120 2.41 -0.19 -11.90
N ALA A 121 2.40 1.14 -11.96
CA ALA A 121 2.63 1.90 -13.20
C ALA A 121 3.96 1.55 -13.90
N LYS A 122 5.04 1.28 -13.15
CA LYS A 122 6.32 0.86 -13.73
C LYS A 122 6.24 -0.49 -14.43
N ALA A 123 5.57 -1.47 -13.84
CA ALA A 123 5.43 -2.79 -14.44
C ALA A 123 4.61 -2.70 -15.74
N GLU A 124 3.48 -1.98 -15.69
CA GLU A 124 2.66 -1.77 -16.88
C GLU A 124 3.40 -0.99 -17.99
N ALA A 125 4.14 0.07 -17.62
CA ALA A 125 4.92 0.85 -18.60
C ALA A 125 5.99 -0.01 -19.28
N ARG A 126 6.69 -0.86 -18.52
CA ARG A 126 7.70 -1.78 -19.06
C ARG A 126 7.09 -2.83 -19.98
N MET A 127 5.96 -3.42 -19.59
CA MET A 127 5.20 -4.35 -20.43
C MET A 127 4.78 -3.70 -21.76
N ARG A 128 4.17 -2.51 -21.69
CA ARG A 128 3.74 -1.74 -22.88
C ARG A 128 4.92 -1.37 -23.78
N ALA A 129 6.00 -0.87 -23.22
CA ALA A 129 7.20 -0.47 -23.98
C ALA A 129 7.86 -1.65 -24.71
N ALA A 130 7.70 -2.88 -24.19
CA ALA A 130 8.19 -4.10 -24.82
C ALA A 130 7.17 -4.77 -25.75
N GLY A 131 5.97 -4.22 -25.90
CA GLY A 131 4.89 -4.84 -26.69
C GLY A 131 4.36 -6.14 -26.09
N LEU A 132 4.55 -6.36 -24.78
CA LEU A 132 4.08 -7.58 -24.12
C LEU A 132 2.63 -7.43 -23.64
N PRO A 133 1.75 -8.40 -23.93
CA PRO A 133 0.35 -8.34 -23.52
C PRO A 133 0.19 -8.61 -22.03
N PHE A 134 -0.85 -8.02 -21.44
CA PHE A 134 -1.36 -8.35 -20.12
C PHE A 134 -2.86 -8.12 -20.04
N ASP A 135 -3.57 -8.92 -19.25
CA ASP A 135 -5.03 -8.90 -19.17
C ASP A 135 -5.55 -7.77 -18.27
N ALA A 136 -4.82 -7.45 -17.19
CA ALA A 136 -5.21 -6.44 -16.22
C ALA A 136 -4.03 -5.70 -15.58
N GLY A 137 -4.23 -4.42 -15.30
CA GLY A 137 -3.38 -3.61 -14.43
C GLY A 137 -3.95 -3.58 -13.00
N GLY A 138 -3.08 -3.34 -12.02
CA GLY A 138 -3.48 -3.17 -10.62
C GLY A 138 -2.48 -2.31 -9.86
N LEU A 139 -2.88 -1.73 -8.73
CA LEU A 139 -1.95 -0.95 -7.91
C LEU A 139 -0.90 -1.85 -7.26
N HIS A 140 0.32 -1.33 -7.10
CA HIS A 140 1.40 -2.09 -6.48
C HIS A 140 1.09 -2.44 -5.01
N PRO A 141 1.46 -3.62 -4.49
CA PRO A 141 1.22 -4.03 -3.09
C PRO A 141 1.98 -3.23 -2.01
N SER A 142 2.65 -2.13 -2.35
CA SER A 142 3.48 -1.36 -1.42
C SER A 142 2.66 -0.44 -0.51
N ALA A 143 3.33 0.27 0.40
CA ALA A 143 2.71 1.20 1.33
C ALA A 143 2.23 2.53 0.71
N ARG A 144 2.54 2.80 -0.57
CA ARG A 144 2.37 4.14 -1.18
C ARG A 144 0.92 4.62 -1.34
N LYS A 145 -0.02 3.69 -1.51
CA LYS A 145 -1.45 3.96 -1.69
C LYS A 145 -2.27 3.36 -0.56
N SER A 146 -3.46 3.91 -0.32
CA SER A 146 -4.36 3.40 0.71
C SER A 146 -4.76 1.95 0.41
N PHE A 147 -5.13 1.19 1.44
CA PHE A 147 -5.59 -0.18 1.22
C PHE A 147 -6.88 -0.23 0.40
N GLY A 148 -7.82 0.71 0.61
CA GLY A 148 -9.07 0.79 -0.14
C GLY A 148 -8.84 0.94 -1.64
N GLU A 149 -8.05 1.94 -2.06
CA GLU A 149 -7.70 2.13 -3.48
C GLU A 149 -7.08 0.86 -4.09
N LYS A 150 -6.17 0.24 -3.35
CA LYS A 150 -5.50 -0.99 -3.78
C LYS A 150 -6.47 -2.16 -3.92
N ALA A 151 -7.29 -2.42 -2.92
CA ALA A 151 -8.28 -3.48 -2.91
C ALA A 151 -9.29 -3.31 -4.05
N THR A 152 -9.75 -2.07 -4.31
CA THR A 152 -10.59 -1.77 -5.47
C THR A 152 -9.90 -2.12 -6.79
N SER A 153 -8.62 -1.74 -6.95
CA SER A 153 -7.87 -2.05 -8.17
C SER A 153 -7.67 -3.56 -8.38
N TRP A 154 -7.39 -4.31 -7.31
CA TRP A 154 -7.19 -5.76 -7.38
C TRP A 154 -8.51 -6.50 -7.61
N GLY A 155 -9.60 -6.04 -6.98
CA GLY A 155 -10.94 -6.57 -7.20
C GLY A 155 -11.39 -6.38 -8.65
N ALA A 156 -11.06 -5.26 -9.29
CA ALA A 156 -11.34 -5.05 -10.72
C ALA A 156 -10.56 -6.03 -11.61
N ALA A 157 -9.29 -6.29 -11.32
CA ALA A 157 -8.49 -7.27 -12.04
C ALA A 157 -9.02 -8.71 -11.82
N ALA A 158 -9.40 -9.04 -10.58
CA ALA A 158 -9.97 -10.34 -10.23
C ALA A 158 -11.31 -10.60 -10.91
N ARG A 159 -12.21 -9.60 -11.01
CA ARG A 159 -13.47 -9.74 -11.75
C ARG A 159 -13.23 -10.14 -13.21
N ARG A 160 -12.32 -9.45 -13.90
CA ARG A 160 -11.93 -9.80 -15.29
C ARG A 160 -11.39 -11.22 -15.41
N PHE A 161 -10.63 -11.67 -14.41
CA PHE A 161 -10.12 -13.03 -14.36
C PHE A 161 -11.25 -14.06 -14.25
N HIS A 162 -12.22 -13.81 -13.37
CA HIS A 162 -13.38 -14.67 -13.19
C HIS A 162 -14.27 -14.70 -14.43
N GLU A 163 -14.56 -13.54 -15.03
CA GLU A 163 -15.31 -13.40 -16.30
C GLU A 163 -14.69 -14.27 -17.41
N ARG A 164 -13.37 -14.17 -17.63
CA ARG A 164 -12.66 -14.99 -18.64
C ARG A 164 -12.80 -16.49 -18.39
N LYS A 165 -12.84 -16.92 -17.12
CA LYS A 165 -12.99 -18.33 -16.77
C LYS A 165 -14.40 -18.85 -17.09
N PHE A 166 -15.42 -18.01 -16.96
CA PHE A 166 -16.78 -18.36 -17.34
C PHE A 166 -16.95 -18.42 -18.87
N ASP A 167 -16.37 -17.47 -19.61
CA ASP A 167 -16.44 -17.46 -21.08
C ASP A 167 -15.69 -18.66 -21.70
N GLY A 168 -14.54 -19.04 -21.13
CA GLY A 168 -13.79 -20.22 -21.57
C GLY A 168 -14.45 -21.55 -21.21
N ALA A 169 -15.32 -21.59 -20.20
CA ALA A 169 -16.10 -22.78 -19.84
C ALA A 169 -17.37 -22.92 -20.69
N ALA A 170 -17.97 -21.81 -21.12
CA ALA A 170 -19.14 -21.80 -22.01
C ALA A 170 -18.80 -22.21 -23.46
N LEU A 171 -17.55 -22.04 -23.89
CA LEU A 171 -17.07 -22.37 -25.25
C LEU A 171 -16.56 -23.82 -25.42
N GLN A 172 -16.69 -24.69 -24.40
CA GLN A 172 -16.38 -26.13 -24.54
C GLN A 172 -17.59 -27.00 -24.91
N GLY A 173 -18.68 -26.38 -25.34
CA GLY A 173 -19.85 -27.10 -25.82
C GLY A 173 -20.60 -26.32 -26.88
N ASP A 174 -19.94 -25.91 -27.96
CA ASP A 174 -20.58 -25.92 -29.28
C ASP A 174 -19.57 -25.81 -30.40
N ASP A 175 -19.77 -26.64 -31.41
CA ASP A 175 -19.04 -26.69 -32.66
C ASP A 175 -19.64 -25.62 -33.60
N GLY A 176 -18.81 -24.80 -34.24
CA GLY A 176 -19.26 -23.98 -35.37
C GLY A 176 -19.12 -22.46 -35.23
N THR A 177 -18.11 -21.93 -35.93
CA THR A 177 -18.13 -20.67 -36.71
C THR A 177 -18.91 -19.46 -36.18
N ASN A 178 -18.20 -18.40 -35.76
CA ASN A 178 -18.08 -17.15 -36.54
C ASN A 178 -17.26 -16.09 -35.81
N SER A 179 -16.36 -15.46 -36.55
CA SER A 179 -15.59 -14.29 -36.13
C SER A 179 -16.41 -13.01 -36.24
N VAL A 180 -16.52 -12.21 -35.18
CA VAL A 180 -16.68 -10.76 -35.32
C VAL A 180 -15.89 -10.04 -34.21
N SER A 181 -15.04 -9.12 -34.65
CA SER A 181 -14.26 -8.17 -33.86
C SER A 181 -15.16 -7.17 -33.11
N SER A 182 -14.99 -7.06 -31.79
CA SER A 182 -15.68 -6.08 -30.96
C SER A 182 -14.70 -5.03 -30.43
N GLU A 183 -14.94 -3.77 -30.82
CA GLU A 183 -14.20 -2.58 -30.42
C GLU A 183 -14.43 -2.25 -28.94
N ARG A 184 -13.34 -2.06 -28.19
CA ARG A 184 -13.37 -1.68 -26.77
C ARG A 184 -13.58 -0.17 -26.59
N SER A 185 -14.73 0.19 -26.04
CA SER A 185 -15.05 1.53 -25.56
C SER A 185 -14.28 1.89 -24.27
N VAL A 186 -13.70 3.10 -24.25
CA VAL A 186 -12.92 3.66 -23.15
C VAL A 186 -13.85 4.42 -22.20
N SER A 187 -14.00 3.94 -20.97
CA SER A 187 -14.84 4.58 -19.93
C SER A 187 -14.09 5.70 -19.18
N LYS A 188 -14.73 6.87 -19.10
CA LYS A 188 -14.26 8.10 -18.45
C LYS A 188 -14.38 8.02 -16.91
N THR A 189 -13.36 8.53 -16.23
CA THR A 189 -13.17 8.54 -14.77
C THR A 189 -14.03 9.61 -14.07
N LEU A 190 -14.74 9.23 -12.99
CA LEU A 190 -15.47 10.13 -12.08
C LEU A 190 -14.53 10.77 -11.04
N ARG A 191 -14.83 12.01 -10.62
CA ARG A 191 -14.02 12.87 -9.73
C ARG A 191 -14.16 12.51 -8.21
N PRO A 192 -13.16 12.83 -7.36
CA PRO A 192 -12.98 12.25 -6.01
C PRO A 192 -13.60 13.02 -4.81
N GLY A 193 -14.37 14.09 -5.01
CA GLY A 193 -14.67 15.04 -3.93
C GLY A 193 -15.71 14.62 -2.88
N ARG A 194 -16.68 13.75 -3.21
CA ARG A 194 -17.88 13.56 -2.38
C ARG A 194 -17.74 12.52 -1.27
N GLN A 195 -16.83 11.55 -1.44
CA GLN A 195 -16.70 10.41 -0.53
C GLN A 195 -15.85 10.73 0.71
N PHE A 196 -14.92 11.67 0.60
CA PHE A 196 -13.98 12.02 1.67
C PHE A 196 -14.70 12.67 2.88
N ASP A 197 -15.70 13.51 2.63
CA ASP A 197 -16.42 14.23 3.68
C ASP A 197 -17.29 13.30 4.55
N GLU A 198 -17.80 12.21 3.98
CA GLU A 198 -18.67 11.26 4.67
C GLU A 198 -17.87 10.36 5.62
N ASP A 199 -16.68 9.92 5.20
CA ASP A 199 -15.76 9.14 6.02
C ASP A 199 -15.25 9.93 7.24
N VAL A 200 -14.98 11.22 7.05
CA VAL A 200 -14.55 12.12 8.13
C VAL A 200 -15.67 12.32 9.15
N ARG A 201 -16.90 12.62 8.71
CA ARG A 201 -18.06 12.80 9.61
C ARG A 201 -18.36 11.56 10.43
N THR A 202 -18.40 10.40 9.78
CA THR A 202 -18.68 9.11 10.44
C THR A 202 -17.64 8.83 11.53
N MET A 203 -16.36 9.14 11.25
CA MET A 203 -15.29 8.94 12.21
C MET A 203 -15.39 9.90 13.40
N VAL A 204 -15.65 11.19 13.15
CA VAL A 204 -15.80 12.19 14.23
C VAL A 204 -16.94 11.82 15.17
N ALA A 205 -18.05 11.31 14.63
CA ALA A 205 -19.20 10.85 15.41
C ALA A 205 -18.92 9.62 16.29
N ALA A 206 -17.89 8.83 15.97
CA ALA A 206 -17.53 7.63 16.73
C ALA A 206 -16.53 7.90 17.88
N LEU A 207 -16.00 9.13 18.00
CA LEU A 207 -15.07 9.50 19.07
C LEU A 207 -15.81 9.95 20.33
N PRO A 208 -15.19 9.85 21.53
CA PRO A 208 -15.73 10.45 22.74
C PRO A 208 -16.06 11.93 22.52
N THR A 209 -17.18 12.42 23.06
CA THR A 209 -17.74 13.75 22.75
C THR A 209 -16.71 14.88 22.77
N PRO A 210 -15.88 15.05 23.83
CA PRO A 210 -14.90 16.16 23.86
C PRO A 210 -13.81 16.06 22.78
N THR A 211 -13.56 14.85 22.28
CA THR A 211 -12.60 14.58 21.20
C THR A 211 -13.25 14.78 19.83
N GLY A 212 -14.49 14.31 19.67
CA GLY A 212 -15.27 14.52 18.44
C GLY A 212 -15.48 16.00 18.15
N GLU A 213 -15.90 16.78 19.15
CA GLU A 213 -16.09 18.23 19.03
C GLU A 213 -14.80 18.96 18.63
N PHE A 214 -13.66 18.56 19.21
CA PHE A 214 -12.36 19.11 18.84
C PHE A 214 -12.04 18.87 17.35
N PHE A 215 -12.19 17.65 16.84
CA PHE A 215 -11.95 17.37 15.42
C PHE A 215 -12.98 18.02 14.50
N ALA A 216 -14.22 18.20 14.96
CA ALA A 216 -15.23 18.95 14.22
C ALA A 216 -14.81 20.41 14.03
N ARG A 217 -14.25 21.08 15.07
CA ARG A 217 -13.72 22.45 14.94
C ARG A 217 -12.55 22.52 13.95
N ILE A 218 -11.59 21.59 14.06
CA ILE A 218 -10.45 21.50 13.13
C ILE A 218 -10.93 21.43 11.67
N THR A 219 -11.93 20.60 11.38
CA THR A 219 -12.40 20.33 10.00
C THR A 219 -12.98 21.58 9.33
N HIS A 220 -13.43 22.57 10.11
CA HIS A 220 -14.01 23.82 9.59
C HIS A 220 -13.05 25.02 9.70
N HIS A 221 -11.85 24.83 10.26
CA HIS A 221 -10.90 25.93 10.47
C HIS A 221 -10.03 26.17 9.23
N PRO A 222 -9.84 27.42 8.77
CA PRO A 222 -9.14 27.72 7.51
C PRO A 222 -7.64 27.35 7.49
N ASP A 223 -6.96 27.43 8.64
CA ASP A 223 -5.52 27.10 8.73
C ASP A 223 -5.22 25.62 9.01
N TYR A 224 -6.24 24.82 9.35
CA TYR A 224 -6.05 23.43 9.73
C TYR A 224 -6.68 22.47 8.70
N ASP A 225 -6.04 21.32 8.53
CA ASP A 225 -6.56 20.20 7.74
C ASP A 225 -6.58 18.94 8.61
N PHE A 226 -7.56 18.09 8.37
CA PHE A 226 -7.79 16.87 9.12
C PHE A 226 -7.73 15.65 8.21
N ARG A 227 -6.86 14.69 8.56
CA ARG A 227 -6.68 13.46 7.78
C ARG A 227 -6.81 12.22 8.63
N VAL A 228 -7.62 11.28 8.17
CA VAL A 228 -7.79 9.98 8.83
C VAL A 228 -6.82 8.96 8.23
N GLY A 229 -5.89 8.49 9.04
CA GLY A 229 -5.05 7.32 8.74
C GLY A 229 -5.57 6.07 9.45
N ARG A 230 -5.03 4.90 9.10
CA ARG A 230 -5.49 3.61 9.65
C ARG A 230 -5.49 3.56 11.19
N MET A 231 -4.46 4.11 11.84
CA MET A 231 -4.32 4.10 13.30
C MET A 231 -4.41 5.50 13.92
N GLN A 232 -4.35 6.55 13.12
CA GLN A 232 -4.18 7.92 13.60
C GLN A 232 -5.19 8.85 12.96
N SER A 233 -5.78 9.73 13.77
CA SER A 233 -6.45 10.95 13.34
C SER A 233 -5.39 12.04 13.35
N MET A 234 -5.02 12.57 12.18
CA MET A 234 -3.87 13.47 12.01
C MET A 234 -4.34 14.89 11.71
N ILE A 235 -3.66 15.86 12.32
CA ILE A 235 -3.90 17.28 12.15
C ILE A 235 -2.73 17.90 11.40
N TYR A 236 -3.06 18.75 10.45
CA TYR A 236 -2.11 19.52 9.67
C TYR A 236 -2.40 21.00 9.89
N PHE A 237 -1.35 21.82 10.01
CA PHE A 237 -1.42 23.27 10.07
C PHE A 237 -0.65 23.81 8.87
N ARG A 238 -1.34 24.49 7.94
CA ARG A 238 -0.74 25.01 6.69
C ARG A 238 0.16 23.97 5.99
N ASP A 239 -0.43 22.80 5.70
CA ASP A 239 0.20 21.63 5.08
C ASP A 239 1.30 20.91 5.89
N LYS A 240 1.62 21.37 7.11
CA LYS A 240 2.59 20.69 7.99
C LYS A 240 1.90 19.79 9.01
N LYS A 241 2.34 18.53 9.13
CA LYS A 241 1.77 17.59 10.10
C LYS A 241 2.12 18.00 11.53
N VAL A 242 1.13 18.45 12.28
CA VAL A 242 1.22 18.82 13.70
C VAL A 242 1.37 17.58 14.57
N GLY A 243 0.46 16.62 14.41
CA GLY A 243 0.28 15.54 15.37
C GLY A 243 -1.11 14.93 15.27
N GLY A 244 -1.68 14.51 16.39
CA GLY A 244 -3.09 14.17 16.53
C GLY A 244 -3.32 13.04 17.53
N LEU A 245 -4.35 12.23 17.27
CA LEU A 245 -4.79 11.16 18.16
C LEU A 245 -4.43 9.79 17.56
N ASN A 246 -3.72 8.96 18.33
CA ASN A 246 -3.61 7.54 18.03
C ASN A 246 -4.88 6.84 18.51
N ARG A 247 -5.71 6.38 17.56
CA ARG A 247 -7.02 5.77 17.84
C ARG A 247 -6.93 4.38 18.45
N ARG A 248 -5.80 3.69 18.27
CA ARG A 248 -5.60 2.33 18.81
C ARG A 248 -5.10 2.37 20.26
N ALA A 249 -4.18 3.27 20.54
CA ALA A 249 -3.59 3.43 21.87
C ALA A 249 -4.28 4.52 22.71
N SER A 250 -5.24 5.24 22.12
CA SER A 250 -6.00 6.33 22.76
C SER A 250 -5.14 7.41 23.40
N HIS A 251 -4.02 7.78 22.75
CA HIS A 251 -3.13 8.85 23.22
C HIS A 251 -2.96 9.97 22.19
N TRP A 252 -2.71 11.17 22.70
CA TRP A 252 -2.35 12.34 21.90
C TRP A 252 -0.84 12.35 21.63
N TYR A 253 -0.45 12.84 20.45
CA TYR A 253 0.97 12.96 20.11
C TYR A 253 1.26 14.14 19.18
N PHE A 254 2.46 14.70 19.27
CA PHE A 254 2.98 15.68 18.32
C PHE A 254 4.15 15.13 17.49
N SER A 255 4.24 15.60 16.25
CA SER A 255 5.34 15.34 15.34
C SER A 255 6.62 16.01 15.83
N LYS A 256 7.72 15.26 15.95
CA LYS A 256 9.04 15.82 16.29
C LYS A 256 9.47 16.96 15.37
N VAL A 257 9.14 16.86 14.07
CA VAL A 257 9.54 17.83 13.06
C VAL A 257 8.79 19.13 13.29
N PHE A 258 7.50 19.04 13.62
CA PHE A 258 6.67 20.22 13.86
C PHE A 258 7.09 20.93 15.16
N VAL A 259 7.27 20.18 16.25
CA VAL A 259 7.72 20.78 17.52
C VAL A 259 9.07 21.46 17.38
N ARG A 260 10.03 20.88 16.64
CA ARG A 260 11.33 21.51 16.41
C ARG A 260 11.24 22.84 15.65
N GLU A 261 10.24 23.00 14.79
CA GLU A 261 10.06 24.21 13.98
C GLU A 261 9.21 25.29 14.67
N HIS A 262 8.31 24.87 15.57
CA HIS A 262 7.25 25.75 16.10
C HIS A 262 7.19 25.78 17.64
N GLY A 263 8.05 25.03 18.34
CA GLY A 263 8.08 24.94 19.79
C GLY A 263 9.46 24.52 20.30
N ASN A 264 9.51 23.94 21.49
CA ASN A 264 10.72 23.41 22.11
C ASN A 264 10.34 22.39 23.21
N ALA A 265 11.34 21.75 23.83
CA ALA A 265 11.12 20.75 24.86
C ALA A 265 10.38 21.29 26.08
N ASP A 266 10.79 22.46 26.59
CA ASP A 266 10.19 23.08 27.77
C ASP A 266 8.69 23.37 27.58
N LEU A 267 8.31 23.84 26.37
CA LEU A 267 6.92 24.03 26.00
C LEU A 267 6.15 22.72 26.04
N MET A 268 6.68 21.65 25.44
CA MET A 268 6.01 20.35 25.43
C MET A 268 5.86 19.78 26.84
N ASP A 269 6.90 19.89 27.66
CA ASP A 269 6.88 19.45 29.06
C ASP A 269 5.84 20.22 29.88
N SER A 270 5.74 21.54 29.70
CA SER A 270 4.74 22.38 30.38
C SER A 270 3.30 22.04 30.00
N HIS A 271 3.09 21.47 28.81
CA HIS A 271 1.79 21.00 28.33
C HIS A 271 1.57 19.49 28.56
N GLY A 272 2.46 18.82 29.29
CA GLY A 272 2.29 17.43 29.70
C GLY A 272 2.60 16.40 28.62
N PHE A 273 3.54 16.68 27.72
CA PHE A 273 4.02 15.75 26.71
C PHE A 273 5.46 15.33 26.98
N ASP A 274 5.73 14.03 26.93
CA ASP A 274 7.07 13.47 27.07
C ASP A 274 7.67 13.13 25.69
N HIS A 275 8.96 13.37 25.52
CA HIS A 275 9.67 12.94 24.31
C HIS A 275 9.89 11.42 24.35
N VAL A 276 9.35 10.71 23.37
CA VAL A 276 9.47 9.25 23.27
C VAL A 276 10.26 8.88 22.04
N ILE A 277 11.38 8.19 22.25
CA ILE A 277 12.21 7.60 21.20
C ILE A 277 11.78 6.15 21.02
N HIS A 278 11.05 5.85 19.94
CA HIS A 278 10.65 4.49 19.62
C HIS A 278 11.74 3.76 18.82
N ASN A 279 12.45 4.48 17.94
CA ASN A 279 13.70 4.07 17.30
C ASN A 279 14.42 5.30 16.71
N GLU A 280 15.65 5.10 16.20
CA GLU A 280 16.45 6.17 15.57
C GLU A 280 15.70 6.95 14.46
N ALA A 281 14.75 6.31 13.79
CA ALA A 281 13.95 6.91 12.72
C ALA A 281 12.53 7.33 13.14
N HIS A 282 12.14 7.11 14.39
CA HIS A 282 10.79 7.38 14.87
C HIS A 282 10.80 7.78 16.35
N ASP A 283 10.73 9.08 16.56
CA ASP A 283 10.49 9.71 17.85
C ASP A 283 9.37 10.75 17.68
N TYR A 284 8.67 11.02 18.77
CA TYR A 284 7.52 11.93 18.81
C TYR A 284 7.28 12.37 20.25
N TRP A 285 6.43 13.37 20.43
CA TRP A 285 6.02 13.83 21.76
C TRP A 285 4.70 13.16 22.12
N LEU A 286 4.68 12.41 23.21
CA LEU A 286 3.54 11.62 23.67
C LEU A 286 2.87 12.31 24.85
N GLY A 287 1.55 12.49 24.80
CA GLY A 287 0.80 13.01 25.94
C GLY A 287 0.84 12.03 27.12
N ARG A 288 1.08 12.52 28.33
CA ARG A 288 0.96 11.77 29.59
C ARG A 288 -0.46 11.22 29.77
N GLU A 289 -0.65 10.26 30.69
CA GLU A 289 -1.92 9.53 30.93
C GLU A 289 -3.18 10.39 31.18
N ARG A 290 -3.04 11.71 31.37
CA ARG A 290 -4.14 12.67 31.55
C ARG A 290 -4.25 13.73 30.45
N THR A 291 -3.54 13.55 29.35
CA THR A 291 -3.58 14.50 28.23
C THR A 291 -4.94 14.39 27.54
N THR A 292 -5.69 15.48 27.55
CA THR A 292 -7.01 15.59 26.93
C THR A 292 -6.89 16.31 25.59
N SER A 293 -7.99 16.36 24.82
CA SER A 293 -8.06 17.23 23.64
C SER A 293 -7.76 18.69 23.97
N ALA A 294 -8.15 19.17 25.17
CA ALA A 294 -7.86 20.54 25.61
C ALA A 294 -6.35 20.79 25.82
N HIS A 295 -5.64 19.89 26.52
CA HIS A 295 -4.19 20.01 26.69
C HIS A 295 -3.44 19.97 25.36
N PHE A 296 -3.90 19.12 24.42
CA PHE A 296 -3.37 19.09 23.07
C PHE A 296 -3.65 20.38 22.31
N GLU A 297 -4.87 20.92 22.39
CA GLU A 297 -5.24 22.19 21.78
C GLU A 297 -4.40 23.34 22.30
N ASP A 298 -4.22 23.47 23.63
CA ASP A 298 -3.41 24.52 24.24
C ASP A 298 -1.96 24.50 23.74
N ALA A 299 -1.34 23.32 23.68
CA ALA A 299 0.01 23.17 23.14
C ALA A 299 0.07 23.54 21.65
N MET A 300 -0.95 23.15 20.88
CA MET A 300 -1.05 23.49 19.46
C MET A 300 -1.20 25.01 19.25
N VAL A 301 -2.02 25.67 20.07
CA VAL A 301 -2.19 27.13 20.04
C VAL A 301 -0.89 27.83 20.44
N ALA A 302 -0.18 27.34 21.45
CA ALA A 302 1.10 27.91 21.87
C ALA A 302 2.15 27.85 20.76
N MET A 303 2.17 26.76 19.97
CA MET A 303 3.11 26.60 18.84
C MET A 303 2.71 27.36 17.58
N THR A 304 1.41 27.50 17.31
CA THR A 304 0.91 28.08 16.04
C THR A 304 0.50 29.55 16.15
N GLY A 305 0.13 30.00 17.35
CA GLY A 305 -0.54 31.28 17.58
C GLY A 305 -2.00 31.33 17.11
N VAL A 306 -2.59 30.20 16.69
CA VAL A 306 -3.94 30.15 16.08
C VAL A 306 -4.89 29.28 16.89
N ARG A 307 -5.98 29.86 17.39
CA ARG A 307 -7.05 29.19 18.15
C ARG A 307 -8.09 28.55 17.22
N LEU A 308 -8.71 27.46 17.66
CA LEU A 308 -9.78 26.74 16.96
C LEU A 308 -11.18 27.31 17.23
#